data_AF-A0A7J8XXQ0-F1
#
_entry.id   AF-A0A7J8XXQ0-F1
#
_cell.length_a   1.000
_cell.length_b   1.000
_cell.length_c   1.000
_cell.angle_alpha   90.00
_cell.angle_beta   90.00
_cell.angle_gamma   90.00
#
_symmetry.space_group_name_H-M   'P 1'
#
loop_
_entity.id
_entity.type
_entity.pdbx_description
1 polymer ?
#
loop_
_entity_poly.entity_id
_entity_poly.type
_entity_poly.pdbx_seq_one_letter_code
_entity_poly.pdbx_strand_id
1 'polypeptide(L)'
;MPAINDSFSYPRMYKDVRAAVDLCHRDGTLKQVVAKDPKRYINEDTSIVPMLKMLRNSGRLTFLVTNSAKPGFFLEDNRANIFEVEPESGMLLNTDNGTPMPQVGSTSPKMLPKGLNKRYRVFQGGSVGHLHKLLSIESSTQVLYVGDHIYGDILRSKKVLGWRTMLVVPELEREVELLWELRDTRKQLRLLRNERDLVEDQVHHLKWSLKFESLGDDEKQNMISSLGELESRRDQVRLAHQQAQGDYHQKFHKIWGQLMKTGYQNSRFAHQVERFACLYTSQVSNLSLYSPDKCYRPSEDFMPHEFHILPS
;
A
#
# COMPACT_ATOMS: atom_id res chain seq x y z
N MET A 1 -35.32 25.21 20.26
CA MET A 1 -34.16 24.52 19.66
C MET A 1 -33.28 25.59 19.02
N PRO A 2 -32.10 25.92 19.57
CA PRO A 2 -31.23 26.88 18.92
C PRO A 2 -30.67 26.26 17.64
N ALA A 3 -30.70 27.03 16.55
CA ALA A 3 -30.12 26.63 15.27
C ALA A 3 -28.63 26.34 15.44
N ILE A 4 -28.22 25.11 15.12
CA ILE A 4 -26.80 24.73 15.03
C ILE A 4 -26.18 25.62 13.96
N ASN A 5 -25.20 26.43 14.34
CA ASN A 5 -24.48 27.33 13.47
C ASN A 5 -23.78 26.49 12.38
N ASP A 6 -24.29 26.52 11.16
CA ASP A 6 -23.86 25.71 10.00
C ASP A 6 -22.45 26.10 9.47
N SER A 7 -21.75 26.96 10.20
CA SER A 7 -20.42 27.48 9.87
C SER A 7 -19.29 26.47 10.12
N PHE A 8 -19.50 25.42 10.93
CA PHE A 8 -18.45 24.45 11.32
C PHE A 8 -18.92 22.99 11.27
N SER A 9 -19.48 22.54 10.14
CA SER A 9 -19.83 21.12 9.97
C SER A 9 -18.61 20.24 9.63
N TYR A 10 -18.59 18.98 10.10
CA TYR A 10 -17.51 18.03 9.78
C TYR A 10 -17.26 17.87 8.26
N PRO A 11 -18.29 17.81 7.38
CA PRO A 11 -18.07 17.76 5.94
C PRO A 11 -17.40 19.00 5.38
N ARG A 12 -17.71 20.19 5.92
CA ARG A 12 -17.06 21.44 5.51
C ARG A 12 -15.61 21.47 5.94
N MET A 13 -15.33 21.12 7.20
CA MET A 13 -13.97 21.00 7.71
C MET A 13 -13.13 20.03 6.86
N TYR A 14 -13.68 18.88 6.47
CA TYR A 14 -13.02 17.94 5.56
C TYR A 14 -12.68 18.60 4.22
N LYS A 15 -13.63 19.30 3.60
CA LYS A 15 -13.41 19.98 2.30
C LYS A 15 -12.34 21.06 2.42
N ASP A 16 -12.37 21.85 3.49
CA ASP A 16 -11.42 22.95 3.71
C ASP A 16 -9.99 22.40 3.92
N VAL A 17 -9.83 21.36 4.74
CA VAL A 17 -8.54 20.68 4.93
C VAL A 17 -8.05 20.07 3.62
N ARG A 18 -8.92 19.40 2.87
CA ARG A 18 -8.55 18.81 1.58
C ARG A 18 -8.10 19.87 0.58
N ALA A 19 -8.83 20.99 0.48
CA ALA A 19 -8.49 22.10 -0.39
C ALA A 19 -7.17 22.76 0.01
N ALA A 20 -6.91 22.93 1.31
CA ALA A 20 -5.65 23.47 1.80
C ALA A 20 -4.46 22.57 1.47
N VAL A 21 -4.60 21.25 1.65
CA VAL A 21 -3.55 20.28 1.26
C VAL A 21 -3.30 20.34 -0.25
N ASP A 22 -4.36 20.31 -1.06
CA ASP A 22 -4.23 20.41 -2.52
C ASP A 22 -3.57 21.74 -2.95
N LEU A 23 -3.86 22.85 -2.26
CA LEU A 23 -3.24 24.16 -2.50
C LEU A 23 -1.74 24.15 -2.21
N CYS A 24 -1.32 23.66 -1.04
CA CYS A 24 0.10 23.56 -0.66
C CYS A 24 0.92 22.73 -1.65
N HIS A 25 0.30 21.73 -2.29
CA HIS A 25 0.94 20.94 -3.34
C HIS A 25 0.99 21.65 -4.70
N ARG A 26 0.09 22.59 -5.01
CA ARG A 26 -0.01 23.28 -6.30
C ARG A 26 0.73 24.61 -6.35
N ASP A 27 0.66 25.40 -5.28
CA ASP A 27 1.26 26.73 -5.19
C ASP A 27 2.80 26.71 -5.06
N GLY A 28 3.37 25.51 -4.83
CA GLY A 28 4.80 25.29 -4.76
C GLY A 28 5.41 25.62 -3.40
N THR A 29 4.62 26.09 -2.43
CA THR A 29 5.09 26.45 -1.08
C THR A 29 5.82 25.29 -0.41
N LEU A 30 5.22 24.09 -0.41
CA LEU A 30 5.84 22.88 0.11
C LEU A 30 7.16 22.55 -0.60
N LYS A 31 7.17 22.63 -1.95
CA LYS A 31 8.34 22.29 -2.76
C LYS A 31 9.50 23.25 -2.52
N GLN A 32 9.22 24.54 -2.38
CA GLN A 32 10.22 25.55 -2.09
C GLN A 32 10.85 25.35 -0.71
N VAL A 33 10.07 24.96 0.29
CA VAL A 33 10.61 24.65 1.64
C VAL A 33 11.52 23.43 1.58
N VAL A 34 11.09 22.34 0.93
CA VAL A 34 11.92 21.14 0.77
C VAL A 34 13.20 21.44 -0.02
N ALA A 35 13.13 22.26 -1.06
CA ALA A 35 14.29 22.63 -1.88
C ALA A 35 15.36 23.44 -1.11
N LYS A 36 14.97 24.16 -0.03
CA LYS A 36 15.92 24.91 0.81
C LYS A 36 16.78 24.00 1.69
N ASP A 37 16.24 22.86 2.13
CA ASP A 37 16.98 21.88 2.94
C ASP A 37 16.56 20.44 2.58
N PRO A 38 16.99 19.91 1.42
CA PRO A 38 16.55 18.61 0.95
C PRO A 38 16.93 17.47 1.91
N LYS A 39 18.09 17.56 2.56
CA LYS A 39 18.64 16.52 3.45
C LYS A 39 17.75 16.26 4.67
N ARG A 40 16.98 17.26 5.10
CA ARG A 40 16.02 17.11 6.20
C ARG A 40 14.79 16.30 5.81
N TYR A 41 14.40 16.32 4.55
CA TYR A 41 13.13 15.76 4.08
C TYR A 41 13.28 14.52 3.18
N ILE A 42 14.45 14.35 2.57
CA ILE A 42 14.75 13.26 1.64
C ILE A 42 15.83 12.39 2.26
N ASN A 43 15.47 11.15 2.56
CA ASN A 43 16.42 10.15 3.01
C ASN A 43 17.25 9.67 1.81
N GLU A 44 18.57 9.79 1.91
CA GLU A 44 19.48 9.27 0.88
C GLU A 44 19.58 7.75 0.98
N ASP A 45 19.27 7.06 -0.12
CA ASP A 45 19.46 5.62 -0.25
C ASP A 45 20.54 5.33 -1.29
N THR A 46 21.69 4.88 -0.78
CA THR A 46 22.88 4.59 -1.59
C THR A 46 22.71 3.40 -2.54
N SER A 47 21.69 2.56 -2.32
CA SER A 47 21.43 1.36 -3.11
C SER A 47 20.57 1.59 -4.35
N ILE A 48 19.88 2.74 -4.46
CA ILE A 48 19.06 3.09 -5.63
C ILE A 48 19.89 3.13 -6.92
N VAL A 49 21.06 3.77 -6.88
CA VAL A 49 21.92 3.88 -8.08
C VAL A 49 22.45 2.51 -8.53
N PRO A 50 23.01 1.67 -7.65
CA PRO A 50 23.34 0.27 -7.98
C PRO A 50 22.16 -0.52 -8.55
N MET A 51 20.98 -0.39 -7.96
CA MET A 51 19.76 -1.08 -8.41
C MET A 51 19.37 -0.68 -9.85
N LEU A 52 19.36 0.62 -10.16
CA LEU A 52 19.05 1.10 -11.51
C LEU A 52 20.13 0.67 -12.53
N LYS A 53 21.40 0.64 -12.13
CA LYS A 53 22.49 0.10 -12.98
C LYS A 53 22.30 -1.39 -13.24
N MET A 54 21.93 -2.17 -12.23
CA MET A 54 21.64 -3.60 -12.37
C MET A 54 20.49 -3.84 -13.35
N LEU A 55 19.37 -3.11 -13.21
CA LEU A 55 18.25 -3.20 -14.14
C LEU A 55 18.66 -2.84 -15.57
N ARG A 56 19.39 -1.74 -15.75
CA ARG A 56 19.89 -1.33 -17.08
C ARG A 56 20.82 -2.38 -17.69
N ASN A 57 21.76 -2.92 -16.91
CA ASN A 57 22.70 -3.94 -17.38
C ASN A 57 22.00 -5.26 -17.77
N SER A 58 20.84 -5.54 -17.18
CA SER A 58 19.99 -6.68 -17.53
C SER A 58 19.15 -6.48 -18.80
N GLY A 59 19.33 -5.36 -19.51
CA GLY A 59 18.56 -5.04 -20.72
C GLY A 59 17.16 -4.49 -20.47
N ARG A 60 16.77 -4.26 -19.20
CA ARG A 60 15.46 -3.68 -18.85
C ARG A 60 15.48 -2.17 -19.03
N LEU A 61 14.39 -1.63 -19.56
CA LEU A 61 14.16 -0.19 -19.66
C LEU A 61 13.55 0.33 -18.35
N THR A 62 14.04 1.47 -17.89
CA THR A 62 13.53 2.16 -16.69
C THR A 62 13.01 3.53 -17.08
N PHE A 63 11.85 3.92 -16.58
CA PHE A 63 11.28 5.25 -16.76
C PHE A 63 10.80 5.80 -15.42
N LEU A 64 10.64 7.13 -15.34
CA LEU A 64 10.12 7.83 -14.16
C LEU A 64 8.89 8.64 -14.57
N VAL A 65 7.79 8.44 -13.85
CA VAL A 65 6.58 9.26 -13.96
C VAL A 65 6.37 9.93 -12.61
N THR A 66 6.21 11.25 -12.60
CA THR A 66 5.94 12.02 -11.38
C THR A 66 4.74 12.93 -11.59
N ASN A 67 3.82 12.93 -10.63
CA ASN A 67 2.67 13.83 -10.60
C ASN A 67 3.04 15.24 -10.09
N SER A 68 4.32 15.51 -9.85
CA SER A 68 4.79 16.86 -9.49
C SER A 68 4.39 17.84 -10.60
N ALA A 69 3.34 18.62 -10.32
CA ALA A 69 2.72 19.64 -11.16
C ALA A 69 1.66 19.19 -12.21
N LYS A 70 1.41 17.91 -12.53
CA LYS A 70 0.41 17.52 -13.58
C LYS A 70 -0.26 16.15 -13.37
N PRO A 71 -1.54 16.07 -12.93
CA PRO A 71 -2.19 14.81 -12.49
C PRO A 71 -2.93 14.00 -13.59
N GLY A 72 -2.65 14.21 -14.87
CA GLY A 72 -3.46 13.66 -15.96
C GLY A 72 -2.96 12.36 -16.62
N PHE A 73 -1.74 11.91 -16.32
CA PHE A 73 -1.04 10.90 -17.14
C PHE A 73 -1.80 9.56 -17.27
N PHE A 74 -2.45 9.13 -16.18
CA PHE A 74 -3.18 7.86 -16.09
C PHE A 74 -4.67 7.95 -16.47
N LEU A 75 -5.14 9.08 -17.04
CA LEU A 75 -6.51 9.22 -17.53
C LEU A 75 -6.58 8.78 -19.01
N GLU A 76 -7.50 7.87 -19.35
CA GLU A 76 -7.67 7.38 -20.73
C GLU A 76 -8.08 8.49 -21.70
N ASP A 77 -8.94 9.42 -21.27
CA ASP A 77 -9.39 10.55 -22.06
C ASP A 77 -8.37 11.71 -22.11
N ASN A 78 -7.15 11.50 -21.58
CA ASN A 78 -6.14 12.54 -21.60
C ASN A 78 -5.59 12.75 -23.01
N ARG A 79 -6.17 13.73 -23.71
CA ARG A 79 -5.68 14.26 -25.00
C ARG A 79 -4.51 15.23 -24.83
N ALA A 80 -3.82 15.23 -23.70
CA ALA A 80 -2.68 16.11 -23.50
C ALA A 80 -1.58 15.79 -24.52
N ASN A 81 -1.16 16.83 -25.23
CA ASN A 81 0.04 16.78 -26.03
C ASN A 81 1.24 16.38 -25.16
N ILE A 82 2.17 15.64 -25.76
CA ILE A 82 3.45 15.32 -25.15
C ILE A 82 4.50 16.25 -25.74
N PHE A 83 5.28 16.89 -24.87
CA PHE A 83 6.36 17.78 -25.25
C PHE A 83 7.68 17.22 -24.73
N GLU A 84 8.72 17.22 -25.56
CA GLU A 84 10.07 16.93 -25.09
C GLU A 84 10.63 18.19 -24.43
N VAL A 85 11.23 18.04 -23.26
CA VAL A 85 11.76 19.16 -22.46
C VAL A 85 13.26 19.14 -22.55
N GLU A 86 13.85 20.28 -22.89
CA GLU A 86 15.28 20.49 -22.73
C GLU A 86 15.58 20.81 -21.25
N PRO A 87 16.31 19.94 -20.51
CA PRO A 87 16.44 20.09 -19.05
C PRO A 87 17.15 21.37 -18.61
N GLU A 88 18.08 21.87 -19.41
CA GLU A 88 18.91 23.03 -19.10
C GLU A 88 18.16 24.35 -19.29
N SER A 89 17.34 24.45 -20.35
CA SER A 89 16.61 25.67 -20.71
C SER A 89 15.14 25.66 -20.26
N GLY A 90 14.59 24.47 -19.95
CA GLY A 90 13.16 24.28 -19.68
C GLY A 90 12.28 24.43 -20.93
N MET A 91 12.87 24.58 -22.12
CA MET A 91 12.13 24.80 -23.35
C MET A 91 11.32 23.55 -23.74
N LEU A 92 10.05 23.78 -24.09
CA LEU A 92 9.16 22.74 -24.61
C LEU A 92 9.32 22.62 -26.12
N LEU A 93 9.70 21.43 -26.57
CA LEU A 93 9.77 21.07 -27.97
C LEU A 93 8.50 20.33 -28.36
N ASN A 94 7.86 20.80 -29.44
CA ASN A 94 6.70 20.12 -29.99
C ASN A 94 7.10 18.74 -30.49
N THR A 95 6.28 17.74 -30.15
CA THR A 95 6.45 16.38 -30.65
C THR A 95 5.15 15.88 -31.26
N ASP A 96 5.27 15.06 -32.30
CA ASP A 96 4.20 14.22 -32.78
C ASP A 96 4.27 12.90 -32.01
N ASN A 97 3.41 12.76 -30.99
CA ASN A 97 3.33 11.56 -30.15
C ASN A 97 4.68 11.11 -29.55
N GLY A 98 5.59 12.05 -29.26
CA GLY A 98 6.92 11.77 -28.69
C GLY A 98 8.08 11.80 -29.70
N THR A 99 7.78 11.98 -30.99
CA THR A 99 8.78 12.19 -32.04
C THR A 99 8.99 13.69 -32.27
N PRO A 100 10.22 14.23 -32.23
CA PRO A 100 10.45 15.67 -32.40
C PRO A 100 9.92 16.18 -33.75
N MET A 101 9.17 17.29 -33.73
CA MET A 101 8.72 17.95 -34.95
C MET A 101 9.69 19.07 -35.38
N PRO A 102 9.88 19.31 -36.69
CA PRO A 102 10.60 20.48 -37.17
C PRO A 102 9.88 21.77 -36.76
N GLN A 103 10.61 22.76 -36.23
CA GLN A 103 10.04 24.06 -35.88
C GLN A 103 9.75 24.88 -37.15
N VAL A 104 8.48 25.23 -37.36
CA VAL A 104 8.03 26.06 -38.50
C VAL A 104 8.60 27.49 -38.34
N GLY A 105 9.34 27.97 -39.35
CA GLY A 105 9.84 29.35 -39.41
C GLY A 105 11.36 29.54 -39.26
N SER A 106 12.14 28.47 -39.11
CA SER A 106 13.60 28.56 -39.18
C SER A 106 14.09 28.32 -40.62
N THR A 107 14.71 29.32 -41.24
CA THR A 107 15.24 29.32 -42.63
C THR A 107 16.46 28.42 -42.85
N SER A 108 16.75 27.56 -41.90
CA SER A 108 17.63 26.41 -42.04
C SER A 108 16.96 25.29 -41.26
N PRO A 109 16.88 24.05 -41.79
CA PRO A 109 16.61 22.92 -40.94
C PRO A 109 17.78 22.90 -39.97
N LYS A 110 17.59 23.42 -38.74
CA LYS A 110 18.35 22.90 -37.62
C LYS A 110 17.97 21.44 -37.61
N MET A 111 18.75 20.64 -38.33
CA MET A 111 18.87 19.23 -38.08
C MET A 111 18.88 19.14 -36.57
N LEU A 112 17.90 18.43 -36.01
CA LEU A 112 17.99 17.86 -34.67
C LEU A 112 19.48 17.60 -34.42
N PRO A 113 20.09 18.08 -33.33
CA PRO A 113 21.48 17.74 -33.07
C PRO A 113 21.59 16.20 -33.16
N LYS A 114 22.03 15.72 -34.32
CA LYS A 114 22.30 14.32 -34.61
C LYS A 114 23.49 14.06 -33.72
N GLY A 115 23.23 13.49 -32.55
CA GLY A 115 24.27 13.13 -31.60
C GLY A 115 24.57 14.18 -30.54
N LEU A 116 23.59 14.53 -29.70
CA LEU A 116 23.91 14.41 -28.27
C LEU A 116 23.37 13.08 -27.81
N ASN A 117 24.30 12.23 -27.40
CA ASN A 117 24.10 10.96 -26.72
C ASN A 117 23.40 11.22 -25.37
N LYS A 118 22.18 11.74 -25.37
CA LYS A 118 21.44 12.09 -24.16
C LYS A 118 21.11 10.77 -23.48
N ARG A 119 21.77 10.52 -22.34
CA ARG A 119 21.60 9.32 -21.50
C ARG A 119 20.15 9.09 -21.02
N TYR A 120 19.27 10.07 -21.23
CA TYR A 120 17.85 10.09 -20.89
C TYR A 120 17.11 11.15 -21.73
N ARG A 121 15.78 11.01 -21.87
CA ARG A 121 14.87 12.01 -22.48
C ARG A 121 13.86 12.46 -21.43
N VAL A 122 13.51 13.74 -21.43
CA VAL A 122 12.55 14.31 -20.47
C VAL A 122 11.32 14.75 -21.23
N PHE A 123 10.15 14.41 -20.74
CA PHE A 123 8.88 14.77 -21.35
C PHE A 123 7.94 15.42 -20.34
N GLN A 124 7.07 16.27 -20.85
CA GLN A 124 6.01 16.89 -20.06
C GLN A 124 4.65 16.65 -20.73
N GLY A 125 3.67 16.24 -19.92
CA GLY A 125 2.33 15.92 -20.39
C GLY A 125 2.24 14.47 -20.87
N GLY A 126 1.50 14.26 -21.96
CA GLY A 126 1.27 12.95 -22.53
C GLY A 126 0.36 12.02 -21.71
N SER A 127 0.29 10.78 -22.18
CA SER A 127 -0.57 9.72 -21.66
C SER A 127 0.17 8.38 -21.73
N VAL A 128 -0.43 7.35 -21.15
CA VAL A 128 0.08 5.97 -21.20
C VAL A 128 0.29 5.49 -22.64
N GLY A 129 -0.60 5.87 -23.56
CA GLY A 129 -0.47 5.50 -24.98
C GLY A 129 0.78 6.08 -25.64
N HIS A 130 1.19 7.31 -25.28
CA HIS A 130 2.45 7.87 -25.75
C HIS A 130 3.65 7.10 -25.21
N LEU A 131 3.61 6.69 -23.94
CA LEU A 131 4.70 5.92 -23.33
C LEU A 131 4.86 4.54 -24.00
N HIS A 132 3.75 3.85 -24.27
CA HIS A 132 3.79 2.55 -24.96
C HIS A 132 4.42 2.68 -26.35
N LYS A 133 4.04 3.71 -27.11
CA LYS A 133 4.64 3.99 -28.42
C LYS A 133 6.13 4.33 -28.30
N LEU A 134 6.51 5.19 -27.35
CA LEU A 134 7.89 5.63 -27.14
C LEU A 134 8.84 4.49 -26.75
N LEU A 135 8.35 3.55 -25.95
CA LEU A 135 9.14 2.41 -25.47
C LEU A 135 8.89 1.12 -26.25
N SER A 136 8.10 1.19 -27.33
CA SER A 136 7.69 0.03 -28.14
C SER A 136 7.13 -1.11 -27.30
N ILE A 137 6.30 -0.78 -26.31
CA ILE A 137 5.62 -1.74 -25.45
C ILE A 137 4.40 -2.28 -26.21
N GLU A 138 4.38 -3.59 -26.44
CA GLU A 138 3.28 -4.28 -27.13
C GLU A 138 2.18 -4.71 -26.17
N SER A 139 2.56 -5.07 -24.94
CA SER A 139 1.64 -5.53 -23.90
C SER A 139 1.85 -4.78 -22.60
N SER A 140 0.75 -4.28 -22.03
CA SER A 140 0.71 -3.70 -20.69
C SER A 140 1.32 -4.60 -19.60
N THR A 141 1.31 -5.92 -19.78
CA THR A 141 1.86 -6.87 -18.80
C THR A 141 3.38 -6.85 -18.72
N GLN A 142 4.06 -6.29 -19.72
CA GLN A 142 5.52 -6.10 -19.75
C GLN A 142 5.97 -4.95 -18.84
N VAL A 143 5.04 -4.14 -18.34
CA VAL A 143 5.34 -2.99 -17.49
C VAL A 143 5.10 -3.33 -16.02
N LEU A 144 6.14 -3.16 -15.21
CA LEU A 144 6.03 -3.12 -13.74
C LEU A 144 6.08 -1.66 -13.29
N TYR A 145 4.96 -1.17 -12.76
CA TYR A 145 4.87 0.16 -12.16
C TYR A 145 5.04 0.08 -10.65
N VAL A 146 6.00 0.85 -10.14
CA VAL A 146 6.29 0.94 -8.70
C VAL A 146 5.80 2.30 -8.20
N GLY A 147 4.96 2.30 -7.17
CA GLY A 147 4.44 3.53 -6.57
C GLY A 147 4.14 3.35 -5.09
N ASP A 148 3.89 4.44 -4.39
CA ASP A 148 3.62 4.49 -2.96
C ASP A 148 2.14 4.75 -2.65
N HIS A 149 1.34 5.25 -3.61
CA HIS A 149 -0.06 5.54 -3.37
C HIS A 149 -1.02 4.57 -4.09
N ILE A 150 -1.73 3.74 -3.33
CA ILE A 150 -2.69 2.76 -3.86
C ILE A 150 -3.69 3.34 -4.87
N TYR A 151 -4.29 4.51 -4.61
CA TYR A 151 -5.36 5.06 -5.45
C TYR A 151 -4.85 5.88 -6.63
N GLY A 152 -3.77 6.64 -6.43
CA GLY A 152 -3.14 7.43 -7.49
C GLY A 152 -2.40 6.55 -8.49
N ASP A 153 -1.67 5.57 -7.97
CA ASP A 153 -0.67 4.81 -8.72
C ASP A 153 -1.16 3.41 -9.10
N ILE A 154 -1.65 2.65 -8.13
CA ILE A 154 -1.81 1.19 -8.29
C ILE A 154 -3.17 0.83 -8.88
N LEU A 155 -4.25 1.38 -8.33
CA LEU A 155 -5.62 0.99 -8.68
C LEU A 155 -5.96 1.32 -10.13
N ARG A 156 -5.55 2.49 -10.60
CA ARG A 156 -5.75 2.91 -11.99
C ARG A 156 -4.87 2.11 -12.94
N SER A 157 -3.58 1.97 -12.63
CA SER A 157 -2.65 1.22 -13.48
C SER A 157 -3.03 -0.25 -13.62
N LYS A 158 -3.56 -0.89 -12.57
CA LYS A 158 -3.99 -2.29 -12.63
C LYS A 158 -5.34 -2.48 -13.31
N LYS A 159 -6.36 -1.71 -12.93
CA LYS A 159 -7.74 -1.92 -13.44
C LYS A 159 -7.95 -1.43 -14.86
N VAL A 160 -7.31 -0.32 -15.22
CA VAL A 160 -7.57 0.36 -16.49
C VAL A 160 -6.48 0.00 -17.50
N LEU A 161 -5.21 0.00 -17.08
CA LEU A 161 -4.09 -0.19 -18.01
C LEU A 161 -3.61 -1.64 -18.10
N GLY A 162 -3.89 -2.48 -17.09
CA GLY A 162 -3.41 -3.86 -17.03
C GLY A 162 -1.91 -3.98 -16.73
N TRP A 163 -1.28 -2.94 -16.17
CA TRP A 163 0.11 -3.00 -15.74
C TRP A 163 0.30 -3.90 -14.51
N ARG A 164 1.48 -4.53 -14.41
CA ARG A 164 1.91 -5.15 -13.15
C ARG A 164 2.27 -4.03 -12.18
N THR A 165 1.93 -4.20 -10.92
CA THR A 165 2.07 -3.14 -9.92
C THR A 165 2.86 -3.63 -8.72
N MET A 166 3.75 -2.77 -8.21
CA MET A 166 4.44 -2.96 -6.94
C MET A 166 4.19 -1.76 -6.04
N LEU A 167 3.80 -2.01 -4.80
CA LEU A 167 3.54 -0.96 -3.81
C LEU A 167 4.72 -0.81 -2.84
N VAL A 168 5.19 0.41 -2.66
CA VAL A 168 6.15 0.76 -1.62
C VAL A 168 5.39 1.20 -0.37
N VAL A 169 5.63 0.53 0.75
CA VAL A 169 4.98 0.79 2.05
C VAL A 169 6.07 1.00 3.10
N PRO A 170 6.59 2.23 3.29
CA PRO A 170 7.71 2.49 4.20
C PRO A 170 7.46 2.01 5.63
N GLU A 171 6.23 2.10 6.12
CA GLU A 171 5.82 1.69 7.46
C GLU A 171 6.01 0.17 7.71
N LEU A 172 6.12 -0.62 6.65
CA LEU A 172 6.29 -2.07 6.72
C LEU A 172 7.59 -2.46 7.44
N GLU A 173 8.66 -1.69 7.28
CA GLU A 173 9.95 -2.00 7.89
C GLU A 173 9.83 -2.08 9.40
N ARG A 174 9.27 -1.03 10.02
CA ARG A 174 9.05 -0.99 11.46
C ARG A 174 8.05 -2.04 11.92
N GLU A 175 7.01 -2.30 11.13
CA GLU A 175 6.01 -3.31 11.48
C GLU A 175 6.62 -4.73 11.50
N VAL A 176 7.47 -5.08 10.52
CA VAL A 176 8.14 -6.39 10.46
C VAL A 176 9.13 -6.57 11.62
N GLU A 177 9.90 -5.53 11.97
CA GLU A 177 10.77 -5.56 13.15
C GLU A 177 9.99 -5.89 14.43
N LEU A 178 8.91 -5.15 14.67
CA LEU A 178 8.06 -5.36 15.85
C LEU A 178 7.39 -6.73 15.85
N LEU A 179 6.96 -7.23 14.68
CA LEU A 179 6.40 -8.57 14.56
C LEU A 179 7.42 -9.65 14.93
N TRP A 180 8.69 -9.45 14.57
CA TRP A 180 9.76 -10.36 14.94
C TRP A 180 10.08 -10.33 16.44
N GLU A 181 10.14 -9.14 17.02
CA GLU A 181 10.37 -8.94 18.47
C GLU A 181 9.23 -9.53 19.31
N LEU A 182 7.98 -9.34 18.89
CA LEU A 182 6.78 -9.72 19.65
C LEU A 182 6.22 -11.10 19.28
N ARG A 183 7.00 -11.93 18.58
CA ARG A 183 6.56 -13.25 18.08
C ARG A 183 6.03 -14.17 19.19
N ASP A 184 6.67 -14.14 20.36
CA ASP A 184 6.29 -15.00 21.48
C ASP A 184 5.04 -14.47 22.21
N THR A 185 4.90 -13.14 22.33
CA THR A 185 3.65 -12.51 22.79
C THR A 185 2.48 -12.86 21.88
N ARG A 186 2.69 -12.87 20.55
CA ARG A 186 1.67 -13.28 19.59
C ARG A 186 1.27 -14.75 19.73
N LYS A 187 2.21 -15.65 20.01
CA LYS A 187 1.92 -17.05 20.33
C LYS A 187 1.06 -17.15 21.59
N GLN A 188 1.42 -16.43 22.65
CA GLN A 188 0.64 -16.40 23.89
C GLN A 188 -0.78 -15.89 23.67
N LEU A 189 -0.96 -14.83 22.88
CA LEU A 189 -2.28 -14.32 22.50
C LEU A 189 -3.12 -15.37 21.76
N ARG A 190 -2.50 -16.15 20.86
CA ARG A 190 -3.18 -17.26 20.16
C ARG A 190 -3.62 -18.34 21.15
N LEU A 191 -2.79 -18.69 22.12
CA LEU A 191 -3.14 -19.68 23.16
C LEU A 191 -4.30 -19.20 24.04
N LEU A 192 -4.23 -17.97 24.56
CA LEU A 192 -5.30 -17.38 25.37
C LEU A 192 -6.63 -17.31 24.60
N ARG A 193 -6.57 -17.02 23.30
CA ARG A 193 -7.76 -17.03 22.46
C ARG A 193 -8.33 -18.44 22.29
N ASN A 194 -7.48 -19.43 21.99
CA ASN A 194 -7.93 -20.81 21.84
C ASN A 194 -8.55 -21.33 23.15
N GLU A 195 -7.97 -20.99 24.29
CA GLU A 195 -8.53 -21.31 25.60
C GLU A 195 -9.88 -20.63 25.82
N ARG A 196 -9.98 -19.33 25.49
CA ARG A 196 -11.25 -18.60 25.56
C ARG A 196 -12.33 -19.27 24.72
N ASP A 197 -12.02 -19.56 23.47
CA ASP A 197 -12.98 -20.15 22.51
C ASP A 197 -13.44 -21.54 23.02
N LEU A 198 -12.52 -22.37 23.54
CA LEU A 198 -12.85 -23.67 24.14
C LEU A 198 -13.76 -23.55 25.37
N VAL A 199 -13.46 -22.62 26.29
CA VAL A 199 -14.26 -22.41 27.49
C VAL A 199 -15.65 -21.86 27.13
N GLU A 200 -15.73 -20.94 26.16
CA GLU A 200 -17.02 -20.44 25.66
C GLU A 200 -17.88 -21.56 25.06
N ASP A 201 -17.29 -22.45 24.25
CA ASP A 201 -18.00 -23.60 23.67
C ASP A 201 -18.51 -24.56 24.76
N GLN A 202 -17.69 -24.87 25.78
CA GLN A 202 -18.11 -25.70 26.91
C GLN A 202 -19.26 -25.07 27.70
N VAL A 203 -19.19 -23.76 27.97
CA VAL A 203 -20.27 -23.03 28.66
C VAL A 203 -21.55 -23.06 27.83
N HIS A 204 -21.46 -22.84 26.51
CA HIS A 204 -22.63 -22.90 25.64
C HIS A 204 -23.26 -24.30 25.61
N HIS A 205 -22.44 -25.35 25.52
CA HIS A 205 -22.92 -26.73 25.52
C HIS A 205 -23.64 -27.09 26.83
N LEU A 206 -23.04 -26.80 27.98
CA LEU A 206 -23.65 -27.06 29.29
C LEU A 206 -24.95 -26.28 29.48
N LYS A 207 -25.00 -25.00 29.07
CA LYS A 207 -26.22 -24.20 29.09
C LYS A 207 -27.33 -24.78 28.22
N TRP A 208 -26.96 -25.37 27.09
CA TRP A 208 -27.90 -26.02 26.19
C TRP A 208 -28.43 -27.32 26.81
N SER A 209 -27.56 -28.21 27.30
CA SER A 209 -27.96 -29.47 27.95
C SER A 209 -28.87 -29.22 29.14
N LEU A 210 -28.55 -28.24 30.01
CA LEU A 210 -29.40 -27.86 31.14
C LEU A 210 -30.82 -27.40 30.74
N LYS A 211 -31.00 -26.86 29.54
CA LYS A 211 -32.30 -26.37 29.05
C LYS A 211 -33.13 -27.43 28.34
N PHE A 212 -32.49 -28.34 27.61
CA PHE A 212 -33.16 -29.24 26.67
C PHE A 212 -33.10 -30.71 27.07
N GLU A 213 -32.21 -31.11 27.98
CA GLU A 213 -32.12 -32.49 28.44
C GLU A 213 -32.95 -32.72 29.71
N SER A 214 -33.67 -33.85 29.72
CA SER A 214 -34.42 -34.33 30.88
C SER A 214 -33.47 -34.98 31.89
N LEU A 215 -32.75 -34.15 32.64
CA LEU A 215 -31.78 -34.57 33.64
C LEU A 215 -32.43 -34.76 35.03
N GLY A 216 -31.88 -35.68 35.84
CA GLY A 216 -32.26 -35.80 37.25
C GLY A 216 -31.86 -34.56 38.06
N ASP A 217 -32.51 -34.31 39.20
CA ASP A 217 -32.26 -33.10 39.98
C ASP A 217 -30.82 -33.02 40.52
N ASP A 218 -30.21 -34.15 40.91
CA ASP A 218 -28.80 -34.22 41.34
C ASP A 218 -27.83 -33.93 40.18
N GLU A 219 -28.13 -34.42 38.98
CA GLU A 219 -27.31 -34.16 37.77
C GLU A 219 -27.39 -32.69 37.36
N LYS A 220 -28.58 -32.09 37.41
CA LYS A 220 -28.77 -30.66 37.16
C LYS A 220 -27.96 -29.83 38.14
N GLN A 221 -27.98 -30.17 39.43
CA GLN A 221 -27.25 -29.42 40.45
C GLN A 221 -25.73 -29.50 40.22
N ASN A 222 -25.20 -30.68 39.87
CA ASN A 222 -23.79 -30.85 39.50
C ASN A 222 -23.41 -30.04 38.26
N MET A 223 -24.23 -30.05 37.21
CA MET A 223 -23.98 -29.26 36.00
C MET A 223 -24.03 -27.76 36.26
N ILE A 224 -24.94 -27.29 37.12
CA ILE A 224 -25.02 -25.87 37.52
C ILE A 224 -23.74 -25.44 38.26
N SER A 225 -23.23 -26.26 39.18
CA SER A 225 -21.98 -25.95 39.89
C SER A 225 -20.78 -25.88 38.93
N SER A 226 -20.64 -26.85 38.03
CA SER A 226 -19.60 -26.90 37.00
C SER A 226 -19.69 -25.71 36.04
N LEU A 227 -20.92 -25.29 35.69
CA LEU A 227 -21.16 -24.11 34.87
C LEU A 227 -20.68 -22.84 35.58
N GLY A 228 -20.92 -22.69 36.89
CA GLY A 228 -20.42 -21.54 37.66
C GLY A 228 -18.90 -21.43 37.65
N GLU A 229 -18.20 -22.56 37.79
CA GLU A 229 -16.73 -22.62 37.69
C GLU A 229 -16.23 -22.21 36.29
N LEU A 230 -16.85 -22.75 35.24
CA LEU A 230 -16.50 -22.42 33.85
C LEU A 230 -16.81 -20.97 33.49
N GLU A 231 -17.89 -20.39 34.01
CA GLU A 231 -18.19 -18.97 33.81
C GLU A 231 -17.16 -18.08 34.51
N SER A 232 -16.71 -18.43 35.72
CA SER A 232 -15.62 -17.72 36.39
C SER A 232 -14.31 -17.82 35.59
N ARG A 233 -13.98 -19.02 35.08
CA ARG A 233 -12.81 -19.22 34.24
C ARG A 233 -12.89 -18.44 32.93
N ARG A 234 -14.06 -18.43 32.27
CA ARG A 234 -14.31 -17.65 31.05
C ARG A 234 -13.97 -16.18 31.27
N ASP A 235 -14.43 -15.60 32.37
CA ASP A 235 -14.23 -14.18 32.68
C ASP A 235 -12.76 -13.88 32.97
N GLN A 236 -12.05 -14.77 33.67
CA GLN A 236 -10.60 -14.66 33.90
C GLN A 236 -9.80 -14.70 32.59
N VAL A 237 -10.05 -15.68 31.73
CA VAL A 237 -9.36 -15.83 30.44
C VAL A 237 -9.68 -14.65 29.52
N ARG A 238 -10.93 -14.20 29.49
CA ARG A 238 -11.35 -13.02 28.72
C ARG A 238 -10.60 -11.76 29.16
N LEU A 239 -10.49 -11.51 30.46
CA LEU A 239 -9.77 -10.36 31.00
C LEU A 239 -8.27 -10.43 30.64
N ALA A 240 -7.64 -11.59 30.85
CA ALA A 240 -6.24 -11.81 30.52
C ALA A 240 -5.96 -11.60 29.02
N HIS A 241 -6.83 -12.14 28.15
CA HIS A 241 -6.73 -11.95 26.70
C HIS A 241 -6.89 -10.46 26.33
N GLN A 242 -7.86 -9.75 26.91
CA GLN A 242 -8.07 -8.33 26.61
C GLN A 242 -6.88 -7.46 27.03
N GLN A 243 -6.31 -7.71 28.21
CA GLN A 243 -5.13 -6.99 28.69
C GLN A 243 -3.92 -7.25 27.78
N ALA A 244 -3.61 -8.52 27.52
CA ALA A 244 -2.51 -8.90 26.65
C ALA A 244 -2.67 -8.32 25.23
N GLN A 245 -3.90 -8.28 24.71
CA GLN A 245 -4.19 -7.69 23.40
C GLN A 245 -3.98 -6.18 23.41
N GLY A 246 -4.39 -5.49 24.48
CA GLY A 246 -4.15 -4.07 24.66
C GLY A 246 -2.66 -3.72 24.71
N ASP A 247 -1.89 -4.48 25.49
CA ASP A 247 -0.44 -4.29 25.62
C ASP A 247 0.26 -4.51 24.28
N TYR A 248 -0.15 -5.55 23.55
CA TYR A 248 0.37 -5.84 22.21
C TYR A 248 0.02 -4.74 21.20
N HIS A 249 -1.21 -4.24 21.20
CA HIS A 249 -1.65 -3.14 20.33
C HIS A 249 -0.81 -1.87 20.54
N GLN A 250 -0.52 -1.54 21.80
CA GLN A 250 0.24 -0.35 22.17
C GLN A 250 1.72 -0.38 21.74
N LYS A 251 2.27 -1.56 21.40
CA LYS A 251 3.64 -1.67 20.86
C LYS A 251 3.78 -1.10 19.46
N PHE A 252 2.68 -1.03 18.71
CA PHE A 252 2.63 -0.42 17.38
C PHE A 252 2.27 1.06 17.51
N HIS A 253 1.41 1.57 16.63
CA HIS A 253 0.94 2.94 16.77
C HIS A 253 0.00 3.07 17.98
N LYS A 254 0.29 4.00 18.90
CA LYS A 254 -0.44 4.20 20.16
C LYS A 254 -1.97 4.20 20.03
N ILE A 255 -2.48 4.88 19.01
CA ILE A 255 -3.92 4.99 18.73
C ILE A 255 -4.40 3.86 17.81
N TRP A 256 -3.82 3.77 16.60
CA TRP A 256 -4.32 2.91 15.53
C TRP A 256 -3.83 1.46 15.53
N GLY A 257 -2.77 1.13 16.27
CA GLY A 257 -2.17 -0.21 16.28
C GLY A 257 -1.38 -0.53 15.02
N GLN A 258 -1.54 -1.75 14.52
CA GLN A 258 -0.89 -2.26 13.32
C GLN A 258 -1.50 -1.68 12.04
N LEU A 259 -0.68 -1.44 11.02
CA LEU A 259 -1.17 -0.97 9.72
C LEU A 259 -1.84 -2.11 8.95
N MET A 260 -1.26 -3.32 8.97
CA MET A 260 -1.78 -4.45 8.17
C MET A 260 -2.88 -5.26 8.86
N LYS A 261 -3.13 -5.05 10.16
CA LYS A 261 -4.09 -5.84 10.93
C LYS A 261 -5.04 -4.98 11.75
N THR A 262 -6.31 -5.39 11.78
CA THR A 262 -7.32 -4.90 12.72
C THR A 262 -7.69 -6.05 13.66
N GLY A 263 -6.98 -6.12 14.80
CA GLY A 263 -7.03 -7.29 15.67
C GLY A 263 -6.50 -8.52 14.95
N TYR A 264 -7.37 -9.51 14.70
CA TYR A 264 -7.00 -10.75 14.01
C TYR A 264 -7.18 -10.70 12.48
N GLN A 265 -8.04 -9.80 12.00
CA GLN A 265 -8.36 -9.68 10.58
C GLN A 265 -7.38 -8.76 9.87
N ASN A 266 -7.29 -8.89 8.55
CA ASN A 266 -6.58 -7.94 7.72
C ASN A 266 -7.24 -6.57 7.83
N SER A 267 -6.44 -5.52 7.94
CA SER A 267 -6.97 -4.17 7.87
C SER A 267 -7.52 -3.88 6.47
N ARG A 268 -8.34 -2.82 6.35
CA ARG A 268 -8.79 -2.36 5.03
C ARG A 268 -7.61 -2.01 4.12
N PHE A 269 -6.53 -1.49 4.68
CA PHE A 269 -5.30 -1.20 3.94
C PHE A 269 -4.65 -2.50 3.45
N ALA A 270 -4.47 -3.51 4.30
CA ALA A 270 -3.93 -4.80 3.89
C ALA A 270 -4.73 -5.46 2.76
N HIS A 271 -6.07 -5.43 2.84
CA HIS A 271 -6.91 -5.92 1.75
C HIS A 271 -6.74 -5.14 0.44
N GLN A 272 -6.47 -3.83 0.52
CA GLN A 272 -6.15 -3.05 -0.68
C GLN A 272 -4.79 -3.44 -1.26
N VAL A 273 -3.77 -3.64 -0.41
CA VAL A 273 -2.44 -4.11 -0.85
C VAL A 273 -2.58 -5.46 -1.55
N GLU A 274 -3.20 -6.43 -0.90
CA GLU A 274 -3.45 -7.78 -1.42
C GLU A 274 -4.20 -7.77 -2.76
N ARG A 275 -5.24 -6.93 -2.88
CA ARG A 275 -6.05 -6.86 -4.10
C ARG A 275 -5.33 -6.14 -5.24
N PHE A 276 -4.61 -5.06 -4.96
CA PHE A 276 -4.15 -4.13 -6.00
C PHE A 276 -2.67 -4.24 -6.32
N ALA A 277 -1.82 -4.66 -5.39
CA ALA A 277 -0.39 -4.79 -5.63
C ALA A 277 -0.05 -6.24 -6.00
N CYS A 278 0.72 -6.46 -7.07
CA CYS A 278 1.29 -7.78 -7.34
C CYS A 278 2.46 -8.10 -6.41
N LEU A 279 3.21 -7.06 -6.03
CA LEU A 279 4.33 -7.12 -5.09
C LEU A 279 4.21 -5.93 -4.14
N TYR A 280 4.74 -6.04 -2.93
CA TYR A 280 4.90 -4.89 -2.05
C TYR A 280 6.19 -5.02 -1.25
N THR A 281 6.75 -3.90 -0.84
CA THR A 281 8.02 -3.86 -0.11
C THR A 281 8.14 -2.55 0.67
N SER A 282 9.05 -2.46 1.64
CA SER A 282 9.29 -1.23 2.38
C SER A 282 9.99 -0.16 1.53
N GLN A 283 10.93 -0.57 0.69
CA GLN A 283 11.77 0.32 -0.12
C GLN A 283 11.98 -0.27 -1.51
N VAL A 284 11.98 0.57 -2.54
CA VAL A 284 12.17 0.12 -3.94
C VAL A 284 13.54 -0.52 -4.17
N SER A 285 14.54 -0.07 -3.43
CA SER A 285 15.90 -0.61 -3.41
C SER A 285 15.99 -2.08 -3.05
N ASN A 286 15.01 -2.63 -2.34
CA ASN A 286 14.97 -4.06 -2.03
C ASN A 286 14.97 -4.95 -3.28
N LEU A 287 14.59 -4.41 -4.45
CA LEU A 287 14.75 -5.11 -5.73
C LEU A 287 16.22 -5.43 -6.07
N SER A 288 17.18 -4.65 -5.56
CA SER A 288 18.62 -4.91 -5.76
C SER A 288 19.10 -6.19 -5.09
N LEU A 289 18.36 -6.69 -4.09
CA LEU A 289 18.66 -7.93 -3.38
C LEU A 289 18.30 -9.18 -4.18
N TYR A 290 17.57 -9.01 -5.29
CA TYR A 290 17.10 -10.09 -6.15
C TYR A 290 17.69 -9.96 -7.54
N SER A 291 17.92 -11.11 -8.19
CA SER A 291 18.24 -11.12 -9.61
C SER A 291 17.09 -10.48 -10.41
N PRO A 292 17.39 -9.67 -11.43
CA PRO A 292 16.38 -9.17 -12.36
C PRO A 292 15.49 -10.28 -12.96
N ASP A 293 16.01 -11.49 -13.09
CA ASP A 293 15.31 -12.65 -13.66
C ASP A 293 14.51 -13.45 -12.63
N LYS A 294 14.39 -12.94 -11.39
CA LYS A 294 13.59 -13.57 -10.34
C LYS A 294 12.13 -13.68 -10.76
N CYS A 295 11.64 -14.92 -10.78
CA CYS A 295 10.21 -15.20 -10.86
C CYS A 295 9.60 -15.15 -9.45
N TYR A 296 8.70 -14.19 -9.22
CA TYR A 296 7.93 -14.08 -7.99
C TYR A 296 6.68 -14.97 -8.08
N ARG A 297 6.50 -15.84 -7.08
CA ARG A 297 5.35 -16.75 -6.99
C ARG A 297 4.59 -16.47 -5.69
N PRO A 298 3.26 -16.47 -5.72
CA PRO A 298 2.46 -16.36 -4.50
C PRO A 298 2.61 -17.63 -3.65
N SER A 299 2.33 -17.51 -2.36
CA SER A 299 2.06 -18.66 -1.49
C SER A 299 0.70 -19.28 -1.85
N GLU A 300 0.49 -20.51 -1.41
CA GLU A 300 -0.82 -21.17 -1.48
C GLU A 300 -1.83 -20.42 -0.59
N ASP A 301 -3.05 -20.25 -1.11
CA ASP A 301 -4.17 -19.69 -0.35
C ASP A 301 -4.84 -20.83 0.43
N PHE A 302 -5.10 -20.60 1.72
CA PHE A 302 -5.77 -21.58 2.59
C PHE A 302 -7.15 -21.12 2.99
N MET A 303 -8.13 -22.00 2.84
CA MET A 303 -9.50 -21.86 3.30
C MET A 303 -9.65 -22.37 4.75
N PRO A 304 -10.65 -21.88 5.51
CA PRO A 304 -10.81 -22.24 6.92
C PRO A 304 -10.87 -23.75 7.23
N HIS A 305 -11.43 -24.55 6.32
CA HIS A 305 -11.55 -26.00 6.50
C HIS A 305 -10.24 -26.76 6.28
N GLU A 306 -9.22 -26.12 5.72
CA GLU A 306 -7.93 -26.75 5.37
C GLU A 306 -6.92 -26.68 6.52
N PHE A 307 -7.08 -25.74 7.47
CA PHE A 307 -6.13 -25.50 8.56
C PHE A 307 -5.91 -26.69 9.52
N HIS A 308 -6.82 -27.67 9.54
CA HIS A 308 -6.73 -28.86 10.38
C HIS A 308 -6.31 -30.13 9.62
N ILE A 309 -6.23 -30.05 8.29
CA ILE A 309 -5.99 -31.21 7.42
C ILE A 309 -4.54 -31.20 6.91
N LEU A 310 -4.01 -30.02 6.61
CA LEU A 310 -2.66 -29.88 6.08
C LEU A 310 -1.62 -29.78 7.21
N PRO A 311 -0.51 -30.53 7.15
CA PRO A 311 0.55 -30.43 8.14
C PRO A 311 1.18 -29.03 8.10
N SER A 312 1.11 -28.33 9.23
CA SER A 312 1.71 -27.01 9.45
C SER A 312 3.23 -27.04 9.51
#